data_AF-A0A2G9RBK7-F1
#
_entry.id   AF-A0A2G9RBK7-F1
#
_cell.length_a   1.000
_cell.length_b   1.000
_cell.length_c   1.000
_cell.angle_alpha   90.00
_cell.angle_beta   90.00
_cell.angle_gamma   90.00
#
_symmetry.space_group_name_H-M   'P 1'
#
loop_
_entity.id
_entity.type
_entity.pdbx_description
1 polymer ?
#
loop_
_entity_poly.entity_id
_entity_poly.type
_entity_poly.pdbx_seq_one_letter_code
_entity_poly.pdbx_strand_id
1 'polypeptide(L)' 'MFYDFVLLFSYDEESMTWDKGYPRPIEDDFIGIRGKVDAAYTRNGYIYFFTGPLQYEYSIWSKKITRVMKTNAILQC' A
#
# COMPACT_ATOMS: atom_id res chain seq x y z
N MET A 1 7.23 -15.27 16.96
CA MET A 1 7.36 -14.73 15.59
C MET A 1 5.95 -14.48 15.08
N PHE A 2 5.45 -13.25 15.19
CA PHE A 2 4.14 -12.87 14.64
C PHE A 2 4.36 -12.39 13.21
N TYR A 3 3.98 -13.20 12.23
CA TYR A 3 3.86 -12.75 10.84
C TYR A 3 2.50 -12.04 10.74
N ASP A 4 2.54 -10.71 10.74
CA ASP A 4 1.37 -9.87 10.48
C ASP A 4 1.04 -9.97 8.99
N PHE A 5 0.33 -11.04 8.59
CA PHE A 5 -0.09 -11.25 7.21
C PHE A 5 -1.19 -10.24 6.88
N VAL A 6 -0.79 -9.12 6.28
CA VAL A 6 -1.72 -8.15 5.72
C VAL A 6 -2.21 -8.67 4.36
N LEU A 7 -3.51 -8.94 4.29
CA LEU A 7 -4.20 -9.41 3.10
C LEU A 7 -4.84 -8.24 2.36
N LEU A 8 -4.57 -8.14 1.06
CA LEU A 8 -5.26 -7.24 0.15
C LEU A 8 -6.56 -7.88 -0.30
N PHE A 9 -7.62 -7.09 -0.38
CA PHE A 9 -8.86 -7.48 -1.02
C PHE A 9 -9.18 -6.46 -2.11
N SER A 10 -9.50 -6.94 -3.31
CA SER A 10 -10.05 -6.11 -4.37
C SER A 10 -11.54 -6.40 -4.48
N TYR A 11 -12.33 -5.35 -4.34
CA TYR A 11 -13.77 -5.40 -4.49
C TYR A 11 -14.15 -4.56 -5.69
N ASP A 12 -14.83 -5.18 -6.64
CA ASP A 12 -15.33 -4.50 -7.82
C ASP A 12 -16.74 -3.96 -7.51
N GLU A 13 -16.86 -2.65 -7.39
CA GLU A 13 -18.13 -2.00 -7.02
C GLU A 13 -19.19 -2.10 -8.12
N GLU A 14 -18.78 -2.19 -9.40
CA GLU A 14 -19.70 -2.33 -10.52
C GLU A 14 -20.41 -3.68 -10.53
N SER A 15 -19.66 -4.75 -10.31
CA SER A 15 -20.20 -6.12 -10.28
C SER A 15 -20.67 -6.57 -8.90
N MET A 16 -20.40 -5.78 -7.85
CA MET A 16 -20.60 -6.16 -6.45
C MET A 16 -19.97 -7.52 -6.10
N THR A 17 -18.83 -7.84 -6.71
CA THR A 17 -18.15 -9.13 -6.49
C THR A 17 -16.69 -8.96 -6.08
N TRP A 18 -16.20 -9.95 -5.34
CA TRP A 18 -14.78 -10.08 -5.05
C TRP A 18 -14.05 -10.51 -6.32
N ASP A 19 -12.96 -9.82 -6.64
CA ASP A 19 -12.18 -10.14 -7.83
C ASP A 19 -11.51 -11.53 -7.70
N LYS A 20 -11.52 -12.29 -8.79
CA LYS A 20 -11.04 -13.68 -8.82
C LYS A 20 -9.51 -13.70 -8.71
N GLY A 21 -9.02 -13.85 -7.48
CA GLY A 21 -7.60 -13.90 -7.19
C GLY A 21 -7.19 -13.15 -5.92
N TYR A 22 -8.14 -12.57 -5.21
CA TYR A 22 -7.97 -12.00 -3.87
C TYR A 22 -8.60 -12.95 -2.81
N PRO A 23 -8.08 -12.99 -1.56
CA PRO A 23 -7.05 -12.11 -1.02
C PRO A 23 -5.63 -12.48 -1.43
N ARG A 24 -4.79 -11.46 -1.68
CA ARG A 24 -3.35 -11.62 -1.94
C ARG A 24 -2.52 -11.04 -0.81
N PRO A 25 -1.38 -11.65 -0.46
CA PRO A 25 -0.46 -11.05 0.50
C PRO A 25 0.11 -9.75 -0.06
N ILE A 26 0.12 -8.70 0.74
CA ILE A 26 0.65 -7.39 0.34
C ILE A 26 2.13 -7.47 -0.05
N GLU A 27 2.88 -8.42 0.51
CA GLU A 27 4.30 -8.62 0.22
C GLU A 27 4.58 -9.08 -1.22
N ASP A 28 3.61 -9.73 -1.87
CA ASP A 28 3.76 -10.24 -3.25
C ASP A 28 3.61 -9.10 -4.27
N ASP A 29 2.67 -8.19 -4.04
CA ASP A 29 2.41 -7.06 -4.96
C ASP A 29 3.21 -5.79 -4.57
N PHE A 30 3.47 -5.58 -3.28
CA PHE A 30 4.15 -4.40 -2.73
C PHE A 30 5.45 -4.77 -2.03
N ILE A 31 6.39 -5.28 -2.83
CA ILE A 31 7.74 -5.63 -2.36
C ILE A 31 8.41 -4.40 -1.75
N GLY A 32 8.69 -4.46 -0.44
CA GLY A 32 9.35 -3.41 0.32
C GLY A 32 8.45 -2.68 1.32
N ILE A 33 7.13 -2.82 1.22
CA ILE A 33 6.21 -2.36 2.26
C ILE A 33 6.05 -3.52 3.25
N ARG A 34 6.82 -3.48 4.33
CA ARG A 34 6.78 -4.52 5.37
C ARG A 34 6.05 -3.97 6.59
N GLY A 35 5.00 -4.68 7.00
CA GLY A 35 4.25 -4.40 8.22
C GLY A 35 2.88 -3.77 7.99
N LYS A 36 2.30 -3.28 9.07
CA LYS A 36 0.95 -2.70 9.09
C LYS A 36 0.90 -1.38 8.31
N VAL A 37 -0.01 -1.31 7.36
CA VAL A 37 -0.40 -0.07 6.69
C VAL A 37 -1.50 0.58 7.51
N ASP A 38 -1.26 1.80 7.99
CA ASP A 38 -2.26 2.57 8.73
C ASP A 38 -3.21 3.31 7.78
N ALA A 39 -2.71 3.78 6.63
CA ALA A 39 -3.52 4.42 5.59
C ALA A 39 -2.86 4.28 4.21
N ALA A 40 -3.67 4.31 3.16
CA ALA A 40 -3.19 4.39 1.79
C ALA A 40 -4.09 5.30 0.95
N TYR A 41 -3.51 6.04 0.01
CA TYR A 41 -4.28 6.80 -0.98
C TYR A 41 -3.58 6.83 -2.34
N THR A 42 -4.35 6.99 -3.40
CA THR A 42 -3.84 7.04 -4.77
C THR A 42 -3.94 8.46 -5.32
N ARG A 43 -2.85 9.00 -5.89
CA ARG A 43 -2.84 10.32 -6.53
C ARG A 43 -1.88 10.33 -7.72
N ASN A 44 -2.31 10.88 -8.86
CA ASN A 44 -1.48 11.06 -10.07
C ASN A 44 -0.77 9.78 -10.57
N GLY A 45 -1.36 8.59 -10.37
CA GLY A 45 -0.74 7.32 -10.75
C GLY A 45 0.31 6.79 -9.77
N TYR A 46 0.38 7.37 -8.58
CA TYR A 46 1.19 6.87 -7.47
C TYR A 46 0.29 6.47 -6.31
N ILE A 47 0.64 5.38 -5.65
CA ILE A 47 0.01 4.94 -4.40
C ILE A 47 0.92 5.36 -3.27
N TYR A 48 0.35 6.06 -2.30
CA TYR A 48 1.01 6.55 -1.12
C TYR A 48 0.57 5.69 0.06
N PHE A 49 1.50 4.96 0.66
CA PHE A 49 1.24 4.15 1.84
C PHE A 49 1.81 4.83 3.08
N PHE A 50 1.07 4.80 4.17
CA PHE A 50 1.48 5.29 5.47
C PHE A 50 1.63 4.14 6.45
N THR A 51 2.80 4.04 7.07
CA THR A 51 3.07 3.10 8.16
C THR A 51 3.67 3.90 9.32
N GLY A 52 2.86 4.23 10.32
CA GLY A 52 3.24 5.13 11.40
C GLY A 52 3.93 6.42 10.91
N PRO A 53 5.20 6.67 11.29
CA PRO A 53 5.93 7.88 10.92
C PRO A 53 6.59 7.82 9.53
N LEU A 54 6.31 6.81 8.71
CA LEU A 54 6.86 6.65 7.37
C LEU A 54 5.76 6.69 6.30
N GLN A 55 6.11 7.29 5.16
CA GLN A 55 5.33 7.33 3.94
C GLN A 55 6.13 6.67 2.81
N TYR A 56 5.51 5.74 2.10
CA TYR A 56 6.07 5.11 0.90
C TYR A 56 5.32 5.59 -0.33
N GLU A 57 6.06 6.13 -1.30
CA GLU A 57 5.57 6.43 -2.63
C GLU A 57 5.80 5.21 -3.53
N TYR A 58 4.73 4.62 -4.03
CA TYR A 58 4.74 3.44 -4.88
C TYR A 58 4.21 3.80 -6.26
N SER A 59 4.98 3.50 -7.31
CA SER A 59 4.55 3.70 -8.69
C SER A 59 3.74 2.51 -9.18
N ILE A 60 2.51 2.76 -9.64
CA ILE A 60 1.65 1.70 -10.22
C ILE A 60 2.25 1.11 -11.50
N TRP A 61 2.93 1.93 -12.30
CA TRP A 61 3.50 1.49 -13.59
C TRP A 61 4.74 0.62 -13.40
N SER A 62 5.64 1.03 -12.51
CA SER A 62 6.90 0.33 -12.27
C SER A 62 6.80 -0.75 -11.19
N LYS A 63 5.63 -0.88 -10.55
CA LYS A 63 5.38 -1.77 -9.40
C LYS A 63 6.49 -1.73 -8.35
N LYS A 64 6.95 -0.52 -8.04
CA LYS A 64 8.11 -0.30 -7.17
C LYS A 64 7.96 0.95 -6.32
N ILE A 65 8.49 0.88 -5.11
CA ILE A 65 8.66 2.03 -4.24
C ILE A 65 9.70 2.97 -4.85
N THR A 66 9.27 4.17 -5.23
CA THR A 66 10.15 5.21 -5.76
C THR A 66 10.78 6.04 -4.66
N ARG A 67 10.04 6.28 -3.57
CA ARG A 67 10.52 7.10 -2.47
C ARG A 67 10.00 6.64 -1.12
N VAL A 68 10.83 6.81 -0.09
CA VAL A 68 10.43 6.64 1.31
C VAL A 68 10.70 7.97 2.01
N MET A 69 9.66 8.52 2.62
CA MET A 69 9.72 9.78 3.36
C MET A 69 9.24 9.57 4.79
N LYS A 70 9.62 10.47 5.71
CA LYS A 70 9.01 10.51 7.04
C LYS A 70 7.68 11.26 6.94
N THR A 71 6.62 10.75 7.58
CA THR A 71 5.30 11.39 7.65
C THR A 71 5.38 12.84 8.16
N ASN A 72 6.32 13.15 9.05
CA ASN A 72 6.55 14.52 9.54
C ASN A 72 7.00 15.51 8.46
N ALA A 73 7.51 15.06 7.30
CA ALA A 73 7.85 15.93 6.18
C ALA A 73 6.60 16.52 5.49
N ILE A 74 5.44 15.84 5.57
CA ILE A 74 4.17 16.39 5.09
C ILE A 74 3.65 17.48 6.03
N LEU A 75 3.92 17.36 7.34
CA LEU A 75 3.47 18.29 8.37
C LEU A 75 4.44 19.46 8.61
N GLN A 76 5.57 19.50 7.89
CA GLN A 76 6.54 20.61 7.88
C GLN A 76 6.89 21.14 9.29
N CYS A 77 7.14 20.22 10.23
CA CYS A 77 7.56 20.51 11.61
C CYS A 77 9.00 20.04 11.86
#